data_AF-X1Q927-F1
#
_entry.id   AF-X1Q927-F1
#
_cell.length_a   1.000
_cell.length_b   1.000
_cell.length_c   1.000
_cell.angle_alpha   90.00
_cell.angle_beta   90.00
_cell.angle_gamma   90.00
#
_symmetry.space_group_name_H-M   'P 1'
#
loop_
_entity.id
_entity.type
_entity.pdbx_description
1 polymer ?
#
loop_
_entity_poly.entity_id
_entity_poly.type
_entity_poly.pdbx_seq_one_letter_code
_entity_poly.pdbx_strand_id
1 'polypeptide(L)'
;VRLTPPVDSRKLYRQRVANPSPESDFSQWTYCNQYNAVIVTCCSLGAEVSILWIKSDQGIYWLKSTDYGATFGNPELIDYSPTTAIYGIAAAYKPNGDLALFFADQTTLYVKKYVSGNWQNKVAWDKTTGDLSGVAAVYDGDWNLFITGRTHRATLNCGHLSMAMTTM
;
A
#
# COMPACT_ATOMS: atom_id res chain seq x y z
N VAL A 1 -27.17 -18.53 -19.76
CA VAL A 1 -25.74 -18.17 -19.90
C VAL A 1 -25.03 -18.60 -18.63
N ARG A 2 -24.04 -19.49 -18.74
CA ARG A 2 -23.24 -19.93 -17.60
C ARG A 2 -22.34 -18.76 -17.20
N LEU A 3 -22.58 -18.16 -16.03
CA LEU A 3 -21.70 -17.14 -15.46
C LEU A 3 -20.33 -17.77 -15.22
N THR A 4 -19.33 -17.42 -16.01
CA THR A 4 -17.94 -17.74 -15.69
C THR A 4 -17.60 -17.00 -14.38
N PRO A 5 -17.19 -17.68 -13.30
CA PRO A 5 -16.67 -16.99 -12.11
C PRO A 5 -15.47 -16.11 -12.52
N PRO A 6 -15.15 -15.00 -11.82
CA PRO A 6 -13.95 -14.22 -12.14
C PRO A 6 -12.74 -15.14 -12.05
N VAL A 7 -12.16 -15.46 -13.21
CA VAL A 7 -11.29 -16.64 -13.40
C VAL A 7 -9.99 -16.62 -12.60
N ASP A 8 -9.68 -15.51 -11.93
CA ASP A 8 -8.41 -15.34 -11.22
C ASP A 8 -8.51 -14.92 -9.75
N SER A 9 -9.72 -14.91 -9.15
CA SER A 9 -9.95 -14.71 -7.70
C SER A 9 -9.12 -13.59 -7.04
N ARG A 10 -8.74 -12.56 -7.82
CA ARG A 10 -7.80 -11.49 -7.46
C ARG A 10 -6.54 -12.01 -6.73
N LYS A 11 -5.88 -12.99 -7.32
CA LYS A 11 -4.60 -13.54 -6.84
C LYS A 11 -3.52 -12.47 -6.81
N LEU A 12 -2.72 -12.47 -5.74
CA LEU A 12 -1.53 -11.63 -5.65
C LEU A 12 -0.32 -12.37 -6.23
N TYR A 13 0.31 -11.78 -7.23
CA TYR A 13 1.58 -12.22 -7.78
C TYR A 13 2.66 -11.16 -7.54
N ARG A 14 3.91 -11.59 -7.50
CA ARG A 14 5.08 -10.72 -7.43
C ARG A 14 6.13 -11.14 -8.44
N GLN A 15 6.94 -10.19 -8.87
CA GLN A 15 8.16 -10.45 -9.62
C GLN A 15 9.31 -9.62 -9.02
N ARG A 16 10.52 -10.16 -9.12
CA ARG A 16 11.76 -9.38 -9.03
C ARG A 16 12.68 -9.67 -10.21
N VAL A 17 13.53 -8.71 -10.53
CA VAL A 17 14.69 -8.89 -11.41
C VAL A 17 15.94 -8.84 -10.53
N ALA A 18 16.65 -9.96 -10.40
CA ALA A 18 17.78 -10.06 -9.47
C ALA A 18 18.97 -9.17 -9.88
N ASN A 19 19.25 -9.10 -11.18
CA ASN A 19 20.31 -8.30 -11.76
C ASN A 19 19.71 -7.48 -12.91
N PRO A 20 19.18 -6.29 -12.63
CA PRO A 20 18.55 -5.46 -13.65
C PRO A 20 19.52 -5.07 -14.76
N SER A 21 19.09 -5.26 -16.00
CA SER A 21 19.78 -4.87 -17.23
C SER A 21 18.75 -4.39 -18.27
N PRO A 22 19.18 -3.72 -19.35
CA PRO A 22 18.28 -3.33 -20.43
C PRO A 22 17.50 -4.49 -21.07
N GLU A 23 18.01 -5.71 -20.98
CA GLU A 23 17.41 -6.94 -21.53
C GLU A 23 16.53 -7.70 -20.51
N SER A 24 16.45 -7.22 -19.26
CA SER A 24 15.66 -7.89 -18.23
C SER A 24 14.18 -7.95 -18.59
N ASP A 25 13.58 -9.14 -18.51
CA ASP A 25 12.18 -9.34 -18.85
C ASP A 25 11.29 -9.46 -17.60
N PHE A 26 10.07 -8.93 -17.71
CA PHE A 26 9.09 -8.92 -16.61
C PHE A 26 8.18 -10.18 -16.63
N SER A 27 8.71 -11.30 -17.12
CA SER A 27 7.92 -12.46 -17.58
C SER A 27 7.61 -13.48 -16.49
N GLN A 28 8.44 -13.58 -15.44
CA GLN A 28 8.28 -14.58 -14.38
C GLN A 28 7.57 -14.02 -13.14
N TRP A 29 6.33 -14.46 -12.93
CA TRP A 29 5.51 -14.06 -11.79
C TRP A 29 5.36 -15.20 -10.79
N THR A 30 5.70 -14.93 -9.54
CA THR A 30 5.53 -15.87 -8.41
C THR A 30 4.23 -15.60 -7.70
N TYR A 31 3.38 -16.63 -7.58
CA TYR A 31 2.15 -16.54 -6.82
C TYR A 31 2.44 -16.43 -5.32
N CYS A 32 1.83 -15.46 -4.63
CA CYS A 32 2.06 -15.22 -3.19
C CYS A 32 1.17 -16.08 -2.28
N ASN A 33 0.43 -17.05 -2.81
CA ASN A 33 -0.58 -17.83 -2.07
C ASN A 33 -1.64 -16.96 -1.38
N GLN A 34 -2.03 -15.84 -2.02
CA GLN A 34 -3.03 -14.92 -1.52
C GLN A 34 -4.12 -14.70 -2.56
N TYR A 35 -5.36 -14.58 -2.10
CA TYR A 35 -6.55 -14.35 -2.92
C TYR A 35 -7.25 -13.07 -2.47
N ASN A 36 -8.14 -12.57 -3.32
CA ASN A 36 -9.02 -11.44 -3.03
C ASN A 36 -8.28 -10.14 -2.68
N ALA A 37 -7.02 -9.97 -3.13
CA ALA A 37 -6.31 -8.71 -2.99
C ALA A 37 -6.97 -7.64 -3.87
N VAL A 38 -7.51 -6.58 -3.26
CA VAL A 38 -8.25 -5.52 -3.97
C VAL A 38 -7.31 -4.43 -4.43
N ILE A 39 -6.33 -4.10 -3.60
CA ILE A 39 -5.33 -3.07 -3.87
C ILE A 39 -4.02 -3.45 -3.19
N VAL A 40 -2.89 -3.10 -3.81
CA VAL A 40 -1.54 -3.49 -3.38
C VAL A 40 -0.58 -2.32 -3.56
N THR A 41 0.40 -2.22 -2.67
CA THR A 41 1.57 -1.34 -2.80
C THR A 41 2.83 -2.09 -2.37
N CYS A 42 3.99 -1.58 -2.78
CA CYS A 42 5.28 -2.03 -2.30
C CYS A 42 6.23 -0.85 -2.05
N CYS A 43 7.18 -1.05 -1.15
CA CYS A 43 8.26 -0.12 -0.89
C CYS A 43 9.51 -0.87 -0.41
N SER A 44 10.66 -0.22 -0.44
CA SER A 44 11.93 -0.83 -0.07
C SER A 44 12.83 0.13 0.71
N LEU A 45 13.75 -0.46 1.49
CA LEU A 45 14.85 0.22 2.17
C LEU A 45 16.05 -0.72 2.19
N GLY A 46 17.09 -0.40 1.40
CA GLY A 46 18.24 -1.29 1.25
C GLY A 46 17.81 -2.69 0.77
N ALA A 47 18.12 -3.71 1.56
CA ALA A 47 17.72 -5.10 1.28
C ALA A 47 16.27 -5.43 1.65
N GLU A 48 15.61 -4.58 2.43
CA GLU A 48 14.24 -4.83 2.85
C GLU A 48 13.23 -4.46 1.76
N VAL A 49 12.25 -5.33 1.54
CA VAL A 49 11.10 -5.09 0.66
C VAL A 49 9.83 -5.41 1.40
N SER A 50 8.90 -4.48 1.40
CA SER A 50 7.56 -4.64 1.98
C SER A 50 6.51 -4.62 0.88
N ILE A 51 5.65 -5.62 0.87
CA ILE A 51 4.42 -5.66 0.06
C ILE A 51 3.25 -5.57 1.01
N LEU A 52 2.35 -4.62 0.79
CA LEU A 52 1.13 -4.45 1.58
C LEU A 52 -0.09 -4.45 0.69
N TRP A 53 -1.18 -5.06 1.14
CA TRP A 53 -2.42 -5.12 0.37
C TRP A 53 -3.64 -5.12 1.29
N ILE A 54 -4.79 -4.72 0.73
CA ILE A 54 -6.09 -4.86 1.38
C ILE A 54 -6.89 -5.90 0.62
N LYS A 55 -7.48 -6.85 1.35
CA LYS A 55 -8.36 -7.88 0.79
C LYS A 55 -9.82 -7.41 0.74
N SER A 56 -10.67 -8.13 0.01
CA SER A 56 -12.10 -7.82 -0.09
C SER A 56 -12.86 -7.99 1.23
N ASP A 57 -12.27 -8.71 2.20
CA ASP A 57 -12.74 -8.83 3.59
C ASP A 57 -12.19 -7.70 4.49
N GLN A 58 -11.65 -6.64 3.89
CA GLN A 58 -11.09 -5.45 4.54
C GLN A 58 -9.76 -5.70 5.28
N GLY A 59 -9.28 -6.95 5.35
CA GLY A 59 -8.02 -7.25 6.02
C GLY A 59 -6.83 -6.59 5.32
N ILE A 60 -6.03 -5.85 6.10
CA ILE A 60 -4.79 -5.22 5.66
C ILE A 60 -3.64 -6.15 6.03
N TYR A 61 -2.88 -6.57 5.03
CA TYR A 61 -1.81 -7.53 5.20
C TYR A 61 -0.45 -6.94 4.81
N TRP A 62 0.59 -7.47 5.44
CA TRP A 62 1.98 -7.15 5.18
C TRP A 62 2.78 -8.41 4.89
N LEU A 63 3.69 -8.33 3.93
CA LEU A 63 4.65 -9.37 3.59
C LEU A 63 6.03 -8.74 3.43
N LYS A 64 6.99 -9.22 4.21
CA LYS A 64 8.35 -8.67 4.27
C LYS A 64 9.40 -9.64 3.72
N SER A 65 10.36 -9.07 3.01
CA SER A 65 11.64 -9.67 2.62
C SER A 65 12.78 -8.84 3.21
N THR A 66 13.90 -9.48 3.49
CA THR A 66 15.15 -8.87 3.97
C THR A 66 16.34 -9.12 3.03
N ASP A 67 16.07 -9.66 1.83
CA ASP A 67 17.06 -10.15 0.87
C ASP A 67 16.75 -9.70 -0.58
N TYR A 68 16.37 -8.43 -0.73
CA TYR A 68 16.04 -7.81 -2.03
C TYR A 68 14.89 -8.52 -2.75
N GLY A 69 13.90 -9.00 -1.97
CA GLY A 69 12.73 -9.71 -2.47
C GLY A 69 12.98 -11.16 -2.89
N ALA A 70 14.18 -11.73 -2.66
CA ALA A 70 14.47 -13.09 -3.09
C ALA A 70 13.63 -14.13 -2.34
N THR A 71 13.50 -13.96 -1.02
CA THR A 71 12.62 -14.75 -0.17
C THR A 71 11.69 -13.84 0.63
N PHE A 72 10.53 -14.35 1.01
CA PHE A 72 9.56 -13.64 1.83
C PHE A 72 9.08 -14.56 2.95
N GLY A 73 8.79 -13.97 4.11
CA GLY A 73 8.17 -14.68 5.23
C GLY A 73 6.70 -15.02 4.98
N ASN A 74 5.93 -15.16 6.05
CA ASN A 74 4.49 -15.34 5.98
C ASN A 74 3.76 -13.98 5.95
N PRO A 75 2.63 -13.86 5.25
CA PRO A 75 1.74 -12.72 5.38
C PRO A 75 1.25 -12.52 6.82
N GLU A 76 1.34 -11.29 7.31
CA GLU A 76 0.84 -10.85 8.61
C GLU A 76 -0.42 -10.00 8.41
N LEU A 77 -1.50 -10.27 9.14
CA LEU A 77 -2.67 -9.39 9.23
C LEU A 77 -2.35 -8.27 10.23
N ILE A 78 -2.29 -7.03 9.76
CA ILE A 78 -1.84 -5.89 10.58
C ILE A 78 -3.00 -5.00 11.03
N ASP A 79 -4.11 -4.96 10.29
CA ASP A 79 -5.29 -4.16 10.61
C ASP A 79 -6.47 -4.50 9.67
N TYR A 80 -7.55 -3.75 9.76
CA TYR A 80 -8.67 -3.74 8.83
C TYR A 80 -8.96 -2.32 8.32
N SER A 81 -9.34 -2.20 7.05
CA SER A 81 -9.92 -0.96 6.53
C SER A 81 -11.34 -0.78 7.09
N PRO A 82 -11.75 0.45 7.45
CA PRO A 82 -13.08 0.71 7.99
C PRO A 82 -14.23 0.26 7.08
N THR A 83 -14.08 0.40 5.77
CA THR A 83 -15.06 0.00 4.77
C THR A 83 -14.43 -0.78 3.62
N THR A 84 -15.24 -1.18 2.64
CA THR A 84 -14.80 -1.85 1.41
C THR A 84 -14.48 -0.87 0.27
N ALA A 85 -14.72 0.43 0.46
CA ALA A 85 -14.51 1.47 -0.53
C ALA A 85 -13.08 2.04 -0.47
N ILE A 86 -12.11 1.21 -0.88
CA ILE A 86 -10.69 1.53 -0.84
C ILE A 86 -10.23 2.11 -2.16
N TYR A 87 -9.67 3.32 -2.11
CA TYR A 87 -9.37 4.14 -3.28
C TYR A 87 -7.88 4.38 -3.51
N GLY A 88 -7.01 3.98 -2.59
CA GLY A 88 -5.57 4.13 -2.74
C GLY A 88 -4.82 3.50 -1.57
N ILE A 89 -3.60 3.01 -1.83
CA ILE A 89 -2.67 2.56 -0.80
C ILE A 89 -1.24 2.92 -1.22
N ALA A 90 -0.46 3.45 -0.29
CA ALA A 90 0.93 3.81 -0.50
C ALA A 90 1.73 3.53 0.76
N ALA A 91 3.00 3.18 0.62
CA ALA A 91 3.86 2.95 1.76
C ALA A 91 5.27 3.51 1.50
N ALA A 92 5.92 3.97 2.56
CA ALA A 92 7.28 4.48 2.47
C ALA A 92 8.05 4.25 3.77
N TYR A 93 9.29 3.79 3.63
CA TYR A 93 10.24 3.65 4.73
C TYR A 93 10.89 4.99 5.09
N LYS A 94 11.19 5.14 6.37
CA LYS A 94 12.21 6.04 6.89
C LYS A 94 13.59 5.37 6.81
N PRO A 95 14.70 6.13 6.79
CA PRO A 95 16.05 5.57 6.81
C PRO A 95 16.37 4.69 8.02
N ASN A 96 15.66 4.86 9.14
CA ASN A 96 15.84 4.06 10.36
C ASN A 96 15.07 2.72 10.34
N GLY A 97 14.36 2.39 9.25
CA GLY A 97 13.57 1.17 9.12
C GLY A 97 12.11 1.29 9.59
N ASP A 98 11.70 2.43 10.14
CA ASP A 98 10.28 2.69 10.38
C ASP A 98 9.53 2.77 9.04
N LEU A 99 8.28 2.31 9.02
CA LEU A 99 7.45 2.26 7.81
C LEU A 99 6.12 2.95 8.09
N ALA A 100 5.61 3.72 7.13
CA ALA A 100 4.24 4.19 7.15
C ALA A 100 3.46 3.59 5.99
N LEU A 101 2.27 3.08 6.29
CA LEU A 101 1.23 2.68 5.34
C LEU A 101 0.15 3.75 5.35
N PHE A 102 -0.14 4.30 4.18
CA PHE A 102 -1.25 5.21 3.93
C PHE A 102 -2.30 4.52 3.09
N PHE A 103 -3.58 4.69 3.43
CA PHE A 103 -4.66 4.21 2.58
C PHE A 103 -5.86 5.15 2.61
N ALA A 104 -6.48 5.31 1.45
CA ALA A 104 -7.67 6.11 1.27
C ALA A 104 -8.91 5.20 1.36
N ASP A 105 -9.80 5.50 2.30
CA ASP A 105 -11.11 4.87 2.47
C ASP A 105 -12.16 5.97 2.39
N GLN A 106 -12.91 5.99 1.28
CA GLN A 106 -13.87 7.04 0.95
C GLN A 106 -13.27 8.46 1.00
N THR A 107 -13.65 9.24 2.01
CA THR A 107 -13.24 10.63 2.23
C THR A 107 -12.21 10.75 3.34
N THR A 108 -11.65 9.63 3.81
CA THR A 108 -10.68 9.63 4.91
C THR A 108 -9.39 8.97 4.46
N LEU A 109 -8.28 9.68 4.65
CA LEU A 109 -6.96 9.10 4.57
C LEU A 109 -6.59 8.54 5.94
N TYR A 110 -6.12 7.30 5.99
CA TYR A 110 -5.59 6.67 7.20
C TYR A 110 -4.09 6.50 7.07
N VAL A 111 -3.41 6.56 8.22
CA VAL A 111 -2.01 6.14 8.36
C VAL A 111 -1.91 5.04 9.40
N LYS A 112 -1.08 4.04 9.13
CA LYS A 112 -0.64 3.03 10.11
C LYS A 112 0.87 2.94 10.05
N LYS A 113 1.53 3.07 11.20
CA LYS A 113 3.00 3.12 11.28
C LYS A 113 3.55 1.85 11.90
N TYR A 114 4.67 1.38 11.38
CA TYR A 114 5.55 0.41 12.02
C TYR A 114 6.73 1.19 12.59
N VAL A 115 6.81 1.24 13.93
CA VAL A 115 7.79 2.06 14.65
C VAL A 115 8.55 1.16 15.60
N SER A 116 9.88 1.18 15.53
CA SER A 116 10.75 0.42 16.44
C SER A 116 10.32 -1.06 16.58
N GLY A 117 10.02 -1.70 15.45
CA GLY A 117 9.67 -3.12 15.42
C GLY A 117 8.18 -3.45 15.62
N ASN A 118 7.30 -2.46 15.84
CA ASN A 118 5.91 -2.71 16.21
C ASN A 118 4.92 -1.87 15.39
N TRP A 119 3.83 -2.52 14.95
CA TRP A 119 2.69 -1.82 14.34
C TRP A 119 1.91 -1.02 15.38
N GLN A 120 1.78 0.27 15.13
CA GLN A 120 0.96 1.18 15.91
C GLN A 120 -0.52 1.08 15.47
N ASN A 121 -1.41 1.65 16.29
CA ASN A 121 -2.81 1.82 15.90
C ASN A 121 -2.91 2.70 14.64
N LYS A 122 -3.84 2.37 13.74
CA LYS A 122 -4.13 3.27 12.61
C LYS A 122 -4.77 4.56 13.12
N VAL A 123 -4.44 5.67 12.47
CA VAL A 123 -4.96 7.00 12.79
C VAL A 123 -5.61 7.58 11.54
N ALA A 124 -6.81 8.13 11.71
CA ALA A 124 -7.48 8.89 10.66
C ALA A 124 -6.84 10.27 10.53
N TRP A 125 -6.62 10.73 9.31
CA TRP A 125 -6.22 12.10 9.07
C TRP A 125 -7.35 13.03 9.50
N ASP A 126 -7.00 14.09 10.23
CA ASP A 126 -7.94 15.01 10.88
C ASP A 126 -8.48 16.09 9.94
N LYS A 127 -8.15 16.03 8.64
CA LYS A 127 -8.58 17.00 7.63
C LYS A 127 -9.77 16.49 6.86
N THR A 128 -10.70 17.39 6.60
CA THR A 128 -11.85 17.11 5.73
C THR A 128 -11.39 17.05 4.28
N THR A 129 -11.71 15.96 3.58
CA THR A 129 -11.51 15.84 2.14
C THR A 129 -12.84 15.59 1.42
N GLY A 130 -12.85 15.77 0.10
CA GLY A 130 -13.87 15.17 -0.77
C GLY A 130 -13.61 13.67 -0.97
N ASP A 131 -14.27 13.08 -1.97
CA ASP A 131 -14.04 11.69 -2.33
C ASP A 131 -12.59 11.50 -2.78
N LEU A 132 -11.84 10.62 -2.11
CA LEU A 132 -10.47 10.31 -2.50
C LEU A 132 -10.47 9.34 -3.69
N SER A 133 -9.41 9.36 -4.48
CA SER A 133 -9.23 8.46 -5.63
C SER A 133 -7.84 7.86 -5.74
N GLY A 134 -6.92 8.21 -4.85
CA GLY A 134 -5.57 7.67 -4.83
C GLY A 134 -4.66 8.39 -3.85
N VAL A 135 -3.59 7.69 -3.46
CA VAL A 135 -2.50 8.23 -2.65
C VAL A 135 -1.17 7.67 -3.17
N ALA A 136 -0.15 8.50 -3.17
CA ALA A 136 1.26 8.10 -3.33
C ALA A 136 2.06 8.71 -2.18
N ALA A 137 3.15 8.05 -1.78
CA ALA A 137 3.97 8.46 -0.65
C ALA A 137 5.46 8.32 -0.98
N VAL A 138 6.26 9.26 -0.48
CA VAL A 138 7.72 9.21 -0.47
C VAL A 138 8.21 9.72 0.88
N TYR A 139 9.40 9.29 1.31
CA TYR A 139 10.05 9.89 2.47
C TYR A 139 11.19 10.80 2.00
N ASP A 140 11.15 12.07 2.39
CA ASP A 140 12.19 13.07 2.15
C ASP A 140 12.19 14.08 3.31
N GLY A 141 12.95 13.76 4.37
CA GLY A 141 12.93 14.45 5.66
C GLY A 141 11.67 14.16 6.51
N ASP A 142 10.52 14.11 5.86
CA ASP A 142 9.25 13.59 6.37
C ASP A 142 8.52 12.75 5.31
N TRP A 143 7.40 12.12 5.68
CA TRP A 143 6.51 11.47 4.73
C TRP A 143 5.76 12.54 3.92
N ASN A 144 6.05 12.60 2.63
CA ASN A 144 5.37 13.46 1.67
C ASN A 144 4.37 12.63 0.88
N LEU A 145 3.17 13.19 0.70
CA LEU A 145 2.02 12.54 0.11
C LEU A 145 1.56 13.29 -1.14
N PHE A 146 1.20 12.55 -2.17
CA PHE A 146 0.39 13.08 -3.27
C PHE A 146 -0.97 12.41 -3.21
N ILE A 147 -2.03 13.21 -3.15
CA ILE A 147 -3.40 12.72 -2.96
C ILE A 147 -4.23 13.18 -4.14
N THR A 148 -5.02 12.27 -4.69
CA THR A 148 -6.01 12.61 -5.72
C THR A 148 -7.41 12.41 -5.17
N GLY A 149 -8.34 13.22 -5.66
CA GLY A 149 -9.74 13.08 -5.31
C GLY A 149 -10.65 13.62 -6.40
N ARG A 150 -11.95 13.40 -6.19
CA ARG A 150 -13.03 13.89 -7.02
C ARG A 150 -13.95 14.74 -6.17
N THR A 151 -14.46 15.81 -6.73
CA THR A 151 -15.65 16.46 -6.16
C THR A 151 -16.90 15.74 -6.66
N HIS A 152 -18.04 15.96 -5.99
CA HIS A 152 -19.35 15.37 -6.34
C HIS A 152 -19.92 15.83 -7.71
N ARG A 153 -19.08 16.41 -8.58
CA ARG A 153 -19.41 16.90 -9.94
C ARG A 153 -18.38 16.49 -11.00
N ALA A 154 -17.62 15.42 -10.74
CA ALA A 154 -16.65 14.84 -11.68
C ALA A 154 -15.44 15.74 -12.05
N THR A 155 -15.10 16.71 -11.21
CA THR A 155 -13.83 17.46 -11.36
C THR A 155 -12.71 16.71 -10.63
N LEU A 156 -11.64 16.37 -11.36
CA LEU A 156 -10.43 15.76 -10.80
C LEU A 156 -9.60 16.83 -10.09
N ASN A 157 -9.28 16.62 -8.82
CA ASN A 157 -8.36 17.46 -8.07
C ASN A 157 -7.10 16.65 -7.74
N CYS A 158 -5.93 17.20 -8.08
CA CYS A 158 -4.63 16.71 -7.69
C CYS A 158 -3.98 17.68 -6.70
N GLY A 159 -3.44 17.16 -5.58
CA GLY A 159 -2.76 17.96 -4.57
C GLY A 159 -1.48 17.29 -4.08
N HIS A 160 -0.41 18.09 -3.94
CA HIS A 160 0.80 17.69 -3.20
C HIS A 160 0.65 18.15 -1.75
N LEU A 161 0.87 17.25 -0.81
CA LEU A 161 0.86 17.49 0.62
C LEU A 161 2.18 16.99 1.22
N SER A 162 2.99 17.88 1.78
CA SER A 162 4.05 17.45 2.69
C SER A 162 3.44 17.23 4.07
N MET A 163 3.58 16.02 4.64
CA MET A 163 2.96 15.70 5.92
C MET A 163 4.01 15.78 7.02
N ALA A 164 4.09 16.94 7.68
CA ALA A 164 4.90 17.13 8.88
C ALA A 164 4.23 16.44 10.09
N MET A 165 4.41 15.13 10.29
CA MET A 165 3.86 14.45 11.48
C MET A 165 4.79 14.65 12.68
N THR A 166 4.85 15.88 13.16
CA THR A 166 5.44 16.18 14.46
C THR A 166 4.42 15.75 15.52
N THR A 167 4.75 14.67 16.23
CA THR A 167 4.01 14.08 17.37
C THR A 167 2.59 13.55 17.08
N MET A 168 2.50 12.22 16.91
CA MET A 168 1.42 11.37 17.43
C MET A 168 2.03 10.04 17.84
#